data_AF-A0A2E4Y5D1-F1
#
_entry.id   AF-A0A2E4Y5D1-F1
#
_cell.length_a   1.000
_cell.length_b   1.000
_cell.length_c   1.000
_cell.angle_alpha   90.00
_cell.angle_beta   90.00
_cell.angle_gamma   90.00
#
_symmetry.space_group_name_H-M   'P 1'
#
loop_
_entity.id
_entity.type
_entity.pdbx_description
1 polymer ?
#
loop_
_entity_poly.entity_id
_entity_poly.type
_entity_poly.pdbx_seq_one_letter_code
_entity_poly.pdbx_strand_id
1 'polypeptide(L)'
;MNRNLALEFVRVTEMAAIASARFMGRGDEEGAFAASIEAMRCMLDSVECKATVVIGAGGDIAESSSLKVGETVGSGRGPQLEIALDPLEGVEVCAMGGQNSLSVMAIADEGSLLPVPSGMYMEKIGTGPEGRGVIDILETPKENLQRLAEVKGCRVSDLTAVILDRERHFDLIDDVRAAGARIQLIRDGDVAGAISTCLSESGIDILFGIGGATEGVVAAAALRCMGGGFQGILKPEDETQIQLAKKKGIFELNKVFDIEELASGDVMFCSTGVTGGSFLEGVKFKSWGAVTHSKVMRSQSGTVRDIKAEHHFDRKPRY
;
A
#
# COMPACT_ATOMS: atom_id res chain seq x y z
N MET A 1 0.46 14.78 -14.88
CA MET A 1 0.91 13.45 -15.39
C MET A 1 0.32 13.04 -16.76
N ASN A 2 1.07 12.35 -17.64
CA ASN A 2 0.59 11.84 -18.96
C ASN A 2 -0.22 10.53 -18.81
N ARG A 3 -1.37 10.43 -19.48
CA ARG A 3 -2.32 9.28 -19.38
C ARG A 3 -1.70 7.93 -19.76
N ASN A 4 -0.76 7.90 -20.70
CA ASN A 4 -0.17 6.64 -21.18
C ASN A 4 0.76 5.99 -20.14
N LEU A 5 1.27 6.75 -19.17
CA LEU A 5 2.21 6.23 -18.17
C LEU A 5 1.56 5.24 -17.19
N ALA A 6 0.25 5.36 -16.95
CA ALA A 6 -0.47 4.47 -16.05
C ALA A 6 -0.38 2.99 -16.47
N LEU A 7 -0.40 2.71 -17.77
CA LEU A 7 -0.27 1.35 -18.32
C LEU A 7 1.19 0.89 -18.43
N GLU A 8 2.15 1.80 -18.40
CA GLU A 8 3.57 1.44 -18.31
C GLU A 8 3.94 1.06 -16.87
N PHE A 9 3.42 1.80 -15.88
CA PHE A 9 3.70 1.55 -14.47
C PHE A 9 3.10 0.24 -13.94
N VAL A 10 1.98 -0.26 -14.49
CA VAL A 10 1.46 -1.56 -14.05
C VAL A 10 2.46 -2.69 -14.34
N ARG A 11 3.18 -2.61 -15.46
CA ARG A 11 4.22 -3.60 -15.84
C ARG A 11 5.30 -3.71 -14.76
N VAL A 12 5.60 -2.61 -14.08
CA VAL A 12 6.59 -2.56 -12.98
C VAL A 12 6.13 -3.46 -11.84
N THR A 13 4.91 -3.27 -11.35
CA THR A 13 4.33 -4.12 -10.29
C THR A 13 4.11 -5.56 -10.75
N GLU A 14 3.79 -5.79 -12.03
CA GLU A 14 3.64 -7.14 -12.57
C GLU A 14 4.97 -7.91 -12.54
N MET A 15 6.08 -7.29 -12.92
CA MET A 15 7.38 -7.98 -12.94
C MET A 15 7.88 -8.26 -11.52
N ALA A 16 7.72 -7.30 -10.61
CA ALA A 16 8.00 -7.50 -9.20
C ALA A 16 7.18 -8.67 -8.63
N ALA A 17 5.87 -8.72 -8.91
CA ALA A 17 5.00 -9.78 -8.42
C ALA A 17 5.33 -11.16 -9.01
N ILE A 18 5.64 -11.25 -10.31
CA ILE A 18 6.06 -12.52 -10.93
C ILE A 18 7.38 -13.02 -10.33
N ALA A 19 8.32 -12.12 -10.04
CA ALA A 19 9.60 -12.49 -9.47
C ALA A 19 9.45 -13.01 -8.03
N SER A 20 8.72 -12.28 -7.18
CA SER A 20 8.47 -12.69 -5.79
C SER A 20 7.60 -13.94 -5.68
N ALA A 21 6.59 -14.12 -6.55
CA ALA A 21 5.71 -15.29 -6.50
C ALA A 21 6.44 -16.63 -6.72
N ARG A 22 7.66 -16.63 -7.27
CA ARG A 22 8.50 -17.84 -7.35
C ARG A 22 9.05 -18.28 -5.99
N PHE A 23 9.02 -17.38 -5.00
CA PHE A 23 9.42 -17.64 -3.63
C PHE A 23 8.24 -18.00 -2.73
N MET A 24 7.02 -17.95 -3.26
CA MET A 24 5.80 -18.25 -2.52
C MET A 24 5.88 -19.63 -1.84
N GLY A 25 5.77 -19.67 -0.51
CA GLY A 25 5.79 -20.89 0.29
C GLY A 25 7.17 -21.55 0.47
N ARG A 26 8.27 -20.86 0.14
CA ARG A 26 9.63 -21.39 0.28
C ARG A 26 10.30 -21.06 1.62
N GLY A 27 9.68 -20.25 2.46
CA GLY A 27 10.25 -19.77 3.73
C GLY A 27 11.48 -18.86 3.57
N ASP A 28 11.65 -18.27 2.39
CA ASP A 28 12.80 -17.43 2.03
C ASP A 28 12.34 -15.99 1.79
N GLU A 29 12.20 -15.24 2.89
CA GLU A 29 11.77 -13.83 2.91
C GLU A 29 12.76 -12.91 2.19
N GLU A 30 14.05 -13.04 2.51
CA GLU A 30 15.11 -12.23 1.91
C GLU A 30 15.19 -12.44 0.40
N GLY A 31 15.12 -13.70 -0.06
CA GLY A 31 15.13 -14.04 -1.48
C GLY A 31 13.90 -13.52 -2.22
N ALA A 32 12.71 -13.62 -1.61
CA ALA A 32 11.47 -13.09 -2.18
C ALA A 32 11.54 -11.56 -2.34
N PHE A 33 12.00 -10.87 -1.30
CA PHE A 33 12.12 -9.41 -1.30
C PHE A 33 13.18 -8.92 -2.29
N ALA A 34 14.37 -9.54 -2.30
CA ALA A 34 15.43 -9.19 -3.24
C ALA A 34 15.00 -9.37 -4.71
N ALA A 35 14.34 -10.49 -5.02
CA ALA A 35 13.81 -10.76 -6.37
C ALA A 35 12.79 -9.70 -6.82
N SER A 36 11.95 -9.23 -5.90
CA SER A 36 10.96 -8.19 -6.18
C SER A 36 11.61 -6.83 -6.47
N ILE A 37 12.64 -6.45 -5.71
CA ILE A 37 13.40 -5.20 -5.89
C ILE A 37 14.09 -5.19 -7.25
N GLU A 38 14.79 -6.27 -7.59
CA GLU A 38 15.53 -6.38 -8.86
C GLU A 38 14.59 -6.25 -10.05
N ALA A 39 13.48 -7.01 -10.04
CA ALA A 39 12.52 -7.01 -11.14
C ALA A 39 11.76 -5.68 -11.24
N MET A 40 11.38 -5.07 -10.10
CA MET A 40 10.77 -3.75 -10.05
C MET A 40 11.71 -2.71 -10.65
N ARG A 41 12.97 -2.68 -10.20
CA ARG A 41 13.96 -1.73 -10.68
C ARG A 41 14.19 -1.85 -12.18
N CYS A 42 14.43 -3.06 -12.66
CA CYS A 42 14.73 -3.28 -14.07
C CYS A 42 13.59 -2.81 -14.98
N MET A 43 12.34 -3.15 -14.63
CA MET A 43 11.19 -2.69 -15.41
C MET A 43 10.99 -1.17 -15.30
N LEU A 44 11.20 -0.59 -14.12
CA LEU A 44 11.04 0.84 -13.89
C LEU A 44 12.04 1.67 -14.71
N ASP A 45 13.29 1.23 -14.83
CA ASP A 45 14.31 1.90 -15.65
C ASP A 45 13.97 1.93 -17.14
N SER A 46 13.05 1.07 -17.60
CA SER A 46 12.55 1.09 -18.98
C SER A 46 11.43 2.12 -19.23
N VAL A 47 10.82 2.67 -18.18
CA VAL A 47 9.70 3.61 -18.29
C VAL A 47 10.20 5.00 -18.71
N GLU A 48 9.47 5.67 -19.61
CA GLU A 48 9.73 7.05 -20.01
C GLU A 48 9.30 8.06 -18.92
N CYS A 49 10.02 8.06 -17.81
CA CYS A 49 9.97 9.10 -16.79
C CYS A 49 11.37 9.46 -16.24
N LYS A 50 11.41 10.56 -15.49
CA LYS A 50 12.49 10.89 -14.56
C LYS A 50 11.88 10.98 -13.16
N ALA A 51 11.84 9.86 -12.44
CA ALA A 51 11.17 9.77 -11.15
C ALA A 51 12.17 9.77 -9.99
N THR A 52 11.82 10.42 -8.89
CA THR A 52 12.57 10.34 -7.62
C THR A 52 11.85 9.42 -6.64
N VAL A 53 12.58 8.47 -6.06
CA VAL A 53 12.05 7.59 -5.01
C VAL A 53 11.92 8.38 -3.71
N VAL A 54 10.70 8.60 -3.22
CA VAL A 54 10.45 9.29 -1.93
C VAL A 54 10.17 8.32 -0.78
N ILE A 55 9.58 7.16 -1.11
CA ILE A 55 9.47 5.98 -0.25
C ILE A 55 10.01 4.81 -1.06
N GLY A 56 11.08 4.19 -0.57
CA GLY A 56 11.85 3.19 -1.29
C GLY A 56 11.73 1.80 -0.70
N ALA A 57 12.38 0.84 -1.36
CA ALA A 57 12.51 -0.53 -0.89
C ALA A 57 13.51 -0.57 0.27
N GLY A 58 13.07 -0.22 1.48
CA GLY A 58 13.91 -0.19 2.67
C GLY A 58 13.05 -0.21 3.92
N GLY A 59 13.19 -1.27 4.70
CA GLY A 59 12.38 -1.55 5.88
C GLY A 59 13.09 -2.54 6.82
N ASP A 60 12.33 -3.22 7.66
CA ASP A 60 12.82 -3.99 8.81
C ASP A 60 13.62 -5.26 8.45
N ILE A 61 13.51 -5.74 7.20
CA ILE A 61 14.08 -7.04 6.77
C ILE A 61 15.52 -6.89 6.29
N ALA A 62 15.81 -5.90 5.43
CA ALA A 62 17.16 -5.66 4.93
C ALA A 62 17.32 -4.26 4.30
N GLU A 63 18.52 -3.68 4.42
CA GLU A 63 18.91 -2.55 3.59
C GLU A 63 19.00 -2.99 2.12
N SER A 64 18.14 -2.44 1.27
CA SER A 64 18.24 -2.66 -0.17
C SER A 64 19.42 -1.88 -0.75
N SER A 65 20.10 -2.44 -1.74
CA SER A 65 21.10 -1.74 -2.55
C SER A 65 20.50 -0.86 -3.66
N SER A 66 19.19 -1.00 -3.94
CA SER A 66 18.47 -0.37 -5.06
C SER A 66 17.09 0.15 -4.64
N LEU A 67 16.51 1.10 -5.37
CA LEU A 67 15.24 1.75 -5.05
C LEU A 67 15.30 2.47 -3.69
N LYS A 68 16.41 3.17 -3.44
CA LYS A 68 16.63 3.91 -2.19
C LYS A 68 15.93 5.26 -2.22
N VAL A 69 15.53 5.76 -1.05
CA VAL A 69 15.03 7.14 -0.92
C VAL A 69 16.05 8.12 -1.49
N GLY A 70 15.60 9.02 -2.37
CA GLY A 70 16.40 9.99 -3.09
C GLY A 70 16.99 9.49 -4.42
N GLU A 71 16.85 8.20 -4.74
CA GLU A 71 17.33 7.66 -6.01
C GLU A 71 16.47 8.13 -7.19
N THR A 72 17.12 8.45 -8.31
CA THR A 72 16.44 8.73 -9.58
C THR A 72 16.30 7.44 -10.39
N VAL A 73 15.09 7.18 -10.88
CA VAL A 73 14.71 5.99 -11.65
C VAL A 73 13.93 6.35 -12.90
N GLY A 74 13.76 5.38 -13.80
CA GLY A 74 13.22 5.60 -15.13
C GLY A 74 14.32 5.87 -16.16
N SER A 75 13.95 5.92 -17.44
CA SER A 75 14.88 6.13 -18.55
C SER A 75 15.55 7.53 -18.54
N GLY A 76 15.12 8.43 -17.65
CA GLY A 76 15.59 9.82 -17.56
C GLY A 76 14.94 10.75 -18.59
N ARG A 77 14.05 10.23 -19.44
CA ARG A 77 13.28 10.99 -20.42
C ARG A 77 11.82 11.02 -19.97
N GLY A 78 11.11 12.12 -20.26
CA GLY A 78 9.70 12.26 -19.90
C GLY A 78 9.47 13.13 -18.66
N PRO A 79 8.29 13.04 -18.02
CA PRO A 79 7.93 13.93 -16.93
C PRO A 79 8.75 13.66 -15.67
N GLN A 80 8.93 14.72 -14.89
CA GLN A 80 9.46 14.64 -13.53
C GLN A 80 8.35 14.18 -12.60
N LEU A 81 8.61 13.13 -11.84
CA LEU A 81 7.66 12.48 -10.97
C LEU A 81 8.34 12.11 -9.66
N GLU A 82 7.53 11.73 -8.69
CA GLU A 82 8.00 11.00 -7.52
C GLU A 82 7.21 9.71 -7.35
N ILE A 83 7.84 8.75 -6.69
CA ILE A 83 7.25 7.45 -6.45
C ILE A 83 7.44 7.00 -5.00
N ALA A 84 6.37 6.43 -4.47
CA ALA A 84 6.39 5.62 -3.27
C ALA A 84 6.12 4.17 -3.67
N LEU A 85 6.99 3.25 -3.29
CA LEU A 85 6.88 1.86 -3.71
C LEU A 85 7.07 0.91 -2.55
N ASP A 86 6.41 -0.23 -2.65
CA ASP A 86 6.71 -1.42 -1.87
C ASP A 86 6.75 -2.60 -2.85
N PRO A 87 7.96 -3.08 -3.21
CA PRO A 87 8.12 -4.14 -4.20
C PRO A 87 7.41 -5.44 -3.82
N LEU A 88 7.32 -5.73 -2.53
CA LEU A 88 6.67 -6.91 -1.99
C LEU A 88 6.10 -6.58 -0.59
N GLU A 89 4.85 -6.16 -0.59
CA GLU A 89 4.06 -6.02 0.62
C GLU A 89 3.64 -7.42 1.13
N GLY A 90 3.75 -7.63 2.44
CA GLY A 90 3.53 -8.94 3.05
C GLY A 90 4.65 -9.94 2.69
N VAL A 91 5.90 -9.61 3.01
CA VAL A 91 7.06 -10.48 2.70
C VAL A 91 6.94 -11.83 3.42
N GLU A 92 6.63 -11.84 4.72
CA GLU A 92 6.38 -13.06 5.49
C GLU A 92 5.21 -13.85 4.89
N VAL A 93 4.15 -13.14 4.47
CA VAL A 93 2.97 -13.72 3.82
C VAL A 93 3.36 -14.45 2.54
N CYS A 94 4.17 -13.82 1.67
CA CYS A 94 4.68 -14.46 0.45
C CYS A 94 5.52 -15.70 0.80
N ALA A 95 6.52 -15.55 1.67
CA ALA A 95 7.43 -16.63 2.04
C ALA A 95 6.71 -17.85 2.61
N MET A 96 5.60 -17.63 3.34
CA MET A 96 4.77 -18.68 3.93
C MET A 96 3.62 -19.17 3.02
N GLY A 97 3.41 -18.54 1.85
CA GLY A 97 2.29 -18.88 0.96
C GLY A 97 0.92 -18.47 1.50
N GLY A 98 0.88 -17.45 2.37
CA GLY A 98 -0.32 -16.84 2.89
C GLY A 98 -1.06 -15.99 1.85
N GLN A 99 -2.19 -15.42 2.26
CA GLN A 99 -3.04 -14.60 1.39
C GLN A 99 -2.74 -13.10 1.53
N ASN A 100 -3.04 -12.34 0.46
CA ASN A 100 -2.93 -10.88 0.38
C ASN A 100 -1.51 -10.28 0.28
N SER A 101 -0.50 -11.00 -0.21
CA SER A 101 0.77 -10.34 -0.56
C SER A 101 0.67 -9.63 -1.91
N LEU A 102 1.17 -8.40 -1.99
CA LEU A 102 1.05 -7.52 -3.16
C LEU A 102 2.41 -6.94 -3.58
N SER A 103 2.49 -6.45 -4.81
CA SER A 103 3.49 -5.46 -5.23
C SER A 103 2.77 -4.16 -5.54
N VAL A 104 3.20 -3.04 -4.95
CA VAL A 104 2.46 -1.77 -5.02
C VAL A 104 3.37 -0.58 -5.31
N MET A 105 2.80 0.43 -5.96
CA MET A 105 3.48 1.69 -6.27
C MET A 105 2.48 2.83 -6.41
N ALA A 106 2.73 3.93 -5.72
CA ALA A 106 2.09 5.22 -5.92
C ALA A 106 3.02 6.16 -6.71
N ILE A 107 2.44 6.92 -7.62
CA ILE A 107 3.15 7.84 -8.52
C ILE A 107 2.43 9.19 -8.46
N ALA A 108 3.19 10.26 -8.28
CA ALA A 108 2.64 11.60 -8.23
C ALA A 108 3.59 12.63 -8.87
N ASP A 109 3.09 13.86 -9.04
CA ASP A 109 3.95 15.00 -9.35
C ASP A 109 4.83 15.34 -8.12
N GLU A 110 6.00 15.94 -8.31
CA GLU A 110 6.96 16.24 -7.22
C GLU A 110 6.32 16.99 -6.04
N GLY A 111 6.61 16.54 -4.81
CA GLY A 111 6.14 17.15 -3.56
C GLY A 111 4.70 16.79 -3.17
N SER A 112 4.12 15.78 -3.81
CA SER A 112 2.74 15.33 -3.58
C SER A 112 2.61 14.21 -2.53
N LEU A 113 3.65 13.42 -2.29
CA LEU A 113 3.68 12.28 -1.38
C LEU A 113 4.51 12.67 -0.15
N LEU A 114 3.93 12.51 1.04
CA LEU A 114 4.60 12.87 2.28
C LEU A 114 5.85 11.98 2.48
N PRO A 115 7.07 12.54 2.51
CA PRO A 115 8.26 11.76 2.76
C PRO A 115 8.34 11.46 4.25
N VAL A 116 7.94 10.26 4.66
CA VAL A 116 8.10 9.78 6.04
C VAL A 116 9.45 9.08 6.21
N PRO A 117 10.04 9.04 7.43
CA PRO A 117 11.22 8.23 7.70
C PRO A 117 10.92 6.73 7.58
N SER A 118 11.84 5.97 6.98
CA SER A 118 11.78 4.49 6.96
C SER A 118 11.83 3.92 8.38
N GLY A 119 11.08 2.85 8.64
CA GLY A 119 11.01 2.18 9.94
C GLY A 119 10.20 2.92 11.02
N MET A 120 9.60 4.07 10.71
CA MET A 120 8.72 4.79 11.64
C MET A 120 7.31 4.19 11.61
N TYR A 121 6.67 4.06 12.76
CA TYR A 121 5.26 3.67 12.84
C TYR A 121 4.30 4.84 12.62
N MET A 122 3.08 4.51 12.21
CA MET A 122 1.94 5.40 12.08
C MET A 122 0.70 4.69 12.61
N GLU A 123 -0.04 5.37 13.48
CA GLU A 123 -1.43 5.01 13.78
C GLU A 123 -2.31 5.41 12.60
N LYS A 124 -3.20 4.52 12.18
CA LYS A 124 -3.94 4.59 10.93
C LYS A 124 -5.42 4.34 11.20
N ILE A 125 -6.25 5.12 10.55
CA ILE A 125 -7.67 4.83 10.35
C ILE A 125 -7.99 5.01 8.87
N GLY A 126 -8.63 4.03 8.25
CA GLY A 126 -8.92 4.03 6.82
C GLY A 126 -10.30 3.47 6.54
N THR A 127 -11.00 4.01 5.54
CA THR A 127 -12.38 3.63 5.21
C THR A 127 -12.68 3.81 3.72
N GLY A 128 -13.71 3.10 3.25
CA GLY A 128 -14.35 3.35 1.96
C GLY A 128 -14.95 4.76 1.83
N PRO A 129 -15.39 5.16 0.63
CA PRO A 129 -15.94 6.49 0.35
C PRO A 129 -17.03 6.95 1.32
N GLU A 130 -17.85 6.02 1.83
CA GLU A 130 -18.95 6.31 2.76
C GLU A 130 -18.46 6.83 4.12
N GLY A 131 -17.27 6.41 4.57
CA GLY A 131 -16.69 6.89 5.82
C GLY A 131 -15.83 8.15 5.66
N ARG A 132 -15.64 8.63 4.42
CA ARG A 132 -14.83 9.83 4.17
C ARG A 132 -15.47 11.06 4.83
N GLY A 133 -14.70 11.74 5.68
CA GLY A 133 -15.16 12.90 6.45
C GLY A 133 -16.00 12.55 7.69
N VAL A 134 -16.14 11.26 8.01
CA VAL A 134 -16.90 10.75 9.15
C VAL A 134 -15.98 10.14 10.20
N ILE A 135 -14.88 9.52 9.74
CA ILE A 135 -13.83 8.99 10.61
C ILE A 135 -13.02 10.12 11.26
N ASP A 136 -12.58 9.88 12.49
CA ASP A 136 -11.66 10.73 13.24
C ASP A 136 -10.72 9.85 14.07
N ILE A 137 -9.42 9.88 13.75
CA ILE A 137 -8.40 9.08 14.42
C ILE A 137 -8.23 9.41 15.91
N LEU A 138 -8.68 10.58 16.36
CA LEU A 138 -8.58 10.99 17.77
C LEU A 138 -9.71 10.41 18.64
N GLU A 139 -10.72 9.84 18.01
CA GLU A 139 -11.93 9.34 18.65
C GLU A 139 -11.85 7.83 18.88
N THR A 140 -12.64 7.32 19.82
CA THR A 140 -12.57 5.90 20.17
C THR A 140 -13.00 5.01 19.00
N PRO A 141 -12.57 3.74 18.96
CA PRO A 141 -13.05 2.78 17.95
C PRO A 141 -14.59 2.68 17.96
N LYS A 142 -15.20 2.74 19.15
CA LYS A 142 -16.65 2.73 19.32
C LYS A 142 -17.34 3.91 18.63
N GLU A 143 -16.85 5.13 18.82
CA GLU A 143 -17.44 6.33 18.20
C GLU A 143 -17.29 6.29 16.68
N ASN A 144 -16.11 5.93 16.17
CA ASN A 144 -15.88 5.78 14.75
C ASN A 144 -16.81 4.72 14.11
N LEU A 145 -16.95 3.55 14.76
CA LEU A 145 -17.85 2.49 14.29
C LEU A 145 -19.32 2.91 14.32
N GLN A 146 -19.75 3.67 15.33
CA GLN A 146 -21.11 4.19 15.42
C GLN A 146 -21.40 5.18 14.29
N ARG A 147 -20.51 6.14 14.06
CA ARG A 147 -20.64 7.14 12.98
C ARG A 147 -20.65 6.47 11.61
N LEU A 148 -19.77 5.50 11.39
CA LEU A 148 -19.73 4.75 10.13
C LEU A 148 -21.01 3.94 9.92
N ALA A 149 -21.51 3.25 10.96
CA ALA A 149 -22.75 2.48 10.88
C ALA A 149 -23.96 3.37 10.56
N GLU A 150 -24.02 4.57 11.15
CA GLU A 150 -25.08 5.56 10.88
C GLU A 150 -25.09 5.97 9.41
N VAL A 151 -23.94 6.34 8.85
CA VAL A 151 -23.85 6.77 7.44
C VAL A 151 -24.11 5.62 6.47
N LYS A 152 -23.71 4.38 6.82
CA LYS A 152 -24.01 3.18 6.03
C LYS A 152 -25.43 2.65 6.23
N GLY A 153 -26.19 3.17 7.20
CA GLY A 153 -27.54 2.70 7.51
C GLY A 153 -27.60 1.25 8.01
N CYS A 154 -26.56 0.78 8.70
CA CYS A 154 -26.46 -0.59 9.22
C CYS A 154 -26.24 -0.61 10.74
N ARG A 155 -26.11 -1.80 11.33
CA ARG A 155 -25.72 -1.93 12.75
C ARG A 155 -24.21 -2.01 12.85
N VAL A 156 -23.65 -1.61 13.99
CA VAL A 156 -22.22 -1.80 14.29
C VAL A 156 -21.80 -3.27 14.16
N SER A 157 -22.69 -4.20 14.51
CA SER A 157 -22.46 -5.66 14.36
C SER A 157 -22.34 -6.16 12.93
N ASP A 158 -22.76 -5.35 11.95
CA ASP A 158 -22.66 -5.68 10.54
C ASP A 158 -21.32 -5.22 9.94
N LEU A 159 -20.60 -4.32 10.64
CA LEU A 159 -19.31 -3.80 10.23
C LEU A 159 -18.17 -4.78 10.55
N THR A 160 -17.13 -4.79 9.71
CA THR A 160 -15.87 -5.49 9.93
C THR A 160 -14.70 -4.51 9.96
N ALA A 161 -13.96 -4.51 11.06
CA ALA A 161 -12.66 -3.85 11.14
C ALA A 161 -11.54 -4.80 10.69
N VAL A 162 -10.59 -4.32 9.88
CA VAL A 162 -9.32 -5.01 9.65
C VAL A 162 -8.25 -4.44 10.57
N ILE A 163 -7.51 -5.31 11.27
CA ILE A 163 -6.49 -4.93 12.25
C ILE A 163 -5.31 -5.90 12.15
N LEU A 164 -4.08 -5.38 12.26
CA LEU A 164 -2.88 -6.23 12.35
C LEU A 164 -2.86 -7.01 13.67
N ASP A 165 -2.63 -8.32 13.61
CA ASP A 165 -2.51 -9.20 14.79
C ASP A 165 -1.12 -9.05 15.44
N ARG A 166 -1.01 -8.04 16.31
CA ARG A 166 0.21 -7.66 17.03
C ARG A 166 -0.14 -7.35 18.47
N GLU A 167 0.77 -7.63 19.40
CA GLU A 167 0.56 -7.38 20.83
C GLU A 167 0.16 -5.93 21.12
N ARG A 168 0.74 -4.96 20.40
CA ARG A 168 0.40 -3.53 20.48
C ARG A 168 -1.05 -3.18 20.14
N HIS A 169 -1.85 -4.12 19.59
CA HIS A 169 -3.25 -3.91 19.23
C HIS A 169 -4.23 -4.67 20.12
N PHE A 170 -3.80 -5.36 21.17
CA PHE A 170 -4.72 -6.15 22.01
C PHE A 170 -5.82 -5.28 22.64
N ASP A 171 -5.47 -4.09 23.16
CA ASP A 171 -6.45 -3.16 23.71
C ASP A 171 -7.43 -2.65 22.62
N LEU A 172 -6.91 -2.26 21.45
CA LEU A 172 -7.73 -1.85 20.29
C LEU A 172 -8.69 -2.96 19.85
N ILE A 173 -8.22 -4.21 19.80
CA ILE A 173 -9.02 -5.37 19.42
C ILE A 173 -10.16 -5.58 20.42
N ASP A 174 -9.88 -5.46 21.72
CA ASP A 174 -10.89 -5.61 22.77
C ASP A 174 -11.90 -4.45 22.75
N ASP A 175 -11.47 -3.22 22.46
CA ASP A 175 -12.36 -2.06 22.27
C ASP A 175 -13.30 -2.25 21.08
N VAL A 176 -12.81 -2.75 19.95
CA VAL A 176 -13.64 -3.04 18.77
C VAL A 176 -14.63 -4.18 19.05
N ARG A 177 -14.20 -5.23 19.76
CA ARG A 177 -15.10 -6.31 20.21
C ARG A 177 -16.17 -5.78 21.16
N ALA A 178 -15.81 -4.91 22.10
CA ALA A 178 -16.73 -4.30 23.05
C ALA A 178 -17.73 -3.36 22.36
N ALA A 179 -17.32 -2.67 21.30
CA ALA A 179 -18.21 -1.88 20.44
C ALA A 179 -19.21 -2.75 19.66
N GLY A 180 -18.90 -4.03 19.47
CA GLY A 180 -19.77 -5.03 18.87
C GLY A 180 -19.54 -5.27 17.38
N ALA A 181 -18.49 -4.69 16.78
CA ALA A 181 -18.13 -4.93 15.39
C ALA A 181 -17.36 -6.25 15.23
N ARG A 182 -17.31 -6.77 14.00
CA ARG A 182 -16.51 -7.93 13.64
C ARG A 182 -15.07 -7.49 13.39
N ILE A 183 -14.12 -8.42 13.51
CA ILE A 183 -12.70 -8.17 13.27
C ILE A 183 -12.14 -9.22 12.31
N GLN A 184 -11.45 -8.76 11.27
CA GLN A 184 -10.55 -9.56 10.46
C GLN A 184 -9.12 -9.25 10.87
N LEU A 185 -8.50 -10.19 11.59
CA LEU A 185 -7.10 -10.10 11.97
C LEU A 185 -6.21 -10.51 10.80
N ILE A 186 -5.20 -9.68 10.50
CA ILE A 186 -4.20 -9.94 9.47
C ILE A 186 -2.80 -9.95 10.10
N ARG A 187 -1.93 -10.89 9.70
CA ARG A 187 -0.57 -10.95 10.27
C ARG A 187 0.32 -9.84 9.74
N ASP A 188 0.13 -9.50 8.47
CA ASP A 188 0.86 -8.49 7.73
C ASP A 188 -0.03 -7.92 6.63
N GLY A 189 0.40 -6.83 6.00
CA GLY A 189 -0.21 -6.27 4.80
C GLY A 189 -1.36 -5.30 5.07
N ASP A 190 -1.10 -4.22 5.80
CA ASP A 190 -2.11 -3.20 6.10
C ASP A 190 -2.41 -2.26 4.92
N VAL A 191 -1.60 -2.27 3.85
CA VAL A 191 -1.94 -1.60 2.58
C VAL A 191 -3.10 -2.33 1.92
N ALA A 192 -2.99 -3.66 1.77
CA ALA A 192 -4.09 -4.49 1.26
C ALA A 192 -5.35 -4.37 2.14
N GLY A 193 -5.15 -4.33 3.46
CA GLY A 193 -6.22 -4.11 4.45
C GLY A 193 -6.94 -2.77 4.24
N ALA A 194 -6.19 -1.66 4.11
CA ALA A 194 -6.75 -0.35 3.84
C ALA A 194 -7.55 -0.33 2.53
N ILE A 195 -6.97 -0.83 1.44
CA ILE A 195 -7.60 -0.80 0.12
C ILE A 195 -8.90 -1.62 0.11
N SER A 196 -8.93 -2.72 0.85
CA SER A 196 -10.12 -3.56 0.97
C SER A 196 -11.33 -2.80 1.52
N THR A 197 -11.14 -1.75 2.34
CA THR A 197 -12.23 -0.89 2.83
C THR A 197 -13.00 -0.17 1.71
N CYS A 198 -12.37 0.02 0.55
CA CYS A 198 -12.97 0.67 -0.62
C CYS A 198 -13.59 -0.33 -1.62
N LEU A 199 -13.55 -1.63 -1.33
CA LEU A 199 -14.14 -2.67 -2.17
C LEU A 199 -15.42 -3.20 -1.54
N SER A 200 -16.55 -3.02 -2.23
CA SER A 200 -17.87 -3.46 -1.75
C SER A 200 -17.94 -4.96 -1.44
N GLU A 201 -17.18 -5.76 -2.18
CA GLU A 201 -17.15 -7.22 -2.11
C GLU A 201 -16.16 -7.77 -1.08
N SER A 202 -15.30 -6.93 -0.49
CA SER A 202 -14.30 -7.39 0.48
C SER A 202 -14.91 -7.80 1.82
N GLY A 203 -16.05 -7.20 2.18
CA GLY A 203 -16.65 -7.34 3.50
C GLY A 203 -15.87 -6.64 4.63
N ILE A 204 -14.90 -5.78 4.29
CA ILE A 204 -14.12 -4.96 5.21
C ILE A 204 -14.62 -3.51 5.11
N ASP A 205 -14.89 -2.88 6.25
CA ASP A 205 -15.48 -1.54 6.30
C ASP A 205 -14.49 -0.48 6.76
N ILE A 206 -13.60 -0.84 7.68
CA ILE A 206 -12.67 0.10 8.32
C ILE A 206 -11.34 -0.57 8.67
N LEU A 207 -10.24 0.14 8.51
CA LEU A 207 -8.91 -0.21 9.03
C LEU A 207 -8.68 0.56 10.32
N PHE A 208 -8.15 -0.11 11.34
CA PHE A 208 -7.60 0.52 12.55
C PHE A 208 -6.21 -0.01 12.89
N GLY A 209 -5.42 0.80 13.58
CA GLY A 209 -4.25 0.37 14.31
C GLY A 209 -2.94 1.00 13.84
N ILE A 210 -1.84 0.50 14.37
CA ILE A 210 -0.48 1.00 14.18
C ILE A 210 0.30 0.06 13.26
N GLY A 211 0.81 0.61 12.16
CA GLY A 211 1.67 -0.07 11.19
C GLY A 211 2.69 0.88 10.59
N GLY A 212 3.46 0.46 9.59
CA GLY A 212 4.55 1.28 9.05
C GLY A 212 4.04 2.59 8.41
N ALA A 213 4.73 3.71 8.66
CA ALA A 213 4.34 5.02 8.14
C ALA A 213 4.45 5.07 6.61
N THR A 214 5.44 4.39 6.05
CA THR A 214 5.67 4.28 4.61
C THR A 214 4.47 3.65 3.89
N GLU A 215 3.97 2.55 4.44
CA GLU A 215 2.77 1.83 4.01
C GLU A 215 1.53 2.69 4.21
N GLY A 216 1.48 3.51 5.26
CA GLY A 216 0.40 4.48 5.48
C GLY A 216 0.27 5.49 4.33
N VAL A 217 1.38 6.03 3.84
CA VAL A 217 1.39 6.94 2.68
C VAL A 217 0.96 6.24 1.40
N VAL A 218 1.44 5.01 1.18
CA VAL A 218 1.06 4.18 0.01
C VAL A 218 -0.43 3.83 0.04
N ALA A 219 -0.96 3.46 1.20
CA ALA A 219 -2.39 3.20 1.42
C ALA A 219 -3.22 4.48 1.19
N ALA A 220 -2.82 5.62 1.75
CA ALA A 220 -3.48 6.90 1.53
C ALA A 220 -3.56 7.27 0.04
N ALA A 221 -2.47 7.05 -0.72
CA ALA A 221 -2.45 7.26 -2.17
C ALA A 221 -3.48 6.37 -2.90
N ALA A 222 -3.60 5.09 -2.50
CA ALA A 222 -4.57 4.16 -3.05
C ALA A 222 -6.02 4.58 -2.74
N LEU A 223 -6.33 4.81 -1.46
CA LEU A 223 -7.67 5.20 -1.01
C LEU A 223 -8.10 6.53 -1.65
N ARG A 224 -7.16 7.45 -1.83
CA ARG A 224 -7.42 8.72 -2.52
C ARG A 224 -7.86 8.50 -3.96
N CYS A 225 -7.26 7.55 -4.66
CA CYS A 225 -7.67 7.19 -6.01
C CYS A 225 -9.07 6.54 -6.05
N MET A 226 -9.50 5.91 -4.96
CA MET A 226 -10.79 5.23 -4.83
C MET A 226 -11.88 6.11 -4.19
N GLY A 227 -11.52 7.32 -3.74
CA GLY A 227 -12.44 8.23 -3.05
C GLY A 227 -12.66 7.92 -1.57
N GLY A 228 -11.86 7.02 -0.98
CA GLY A 228 -11.91 6.67 0.44
C GLY A 228 -11.45 7.79 1.39
N GLY A 229 -11.50 7.49 2.68
CA GLY A 229 -10.96 8.33 3.76
C GLY A 229 -9.78 7.66 4.44
N PHE A 230 -8.77 8.44 4.82
CA PHE A 230 -7.62 7.96 5.58
C PHE A 230 -7.09 9.07 6.47
N GLN A 231 -6.72 8.74 7.70
CA GLN A 231 -5.98 9.62 8.60
C GLN A 231 -4.83 8.86 9.25
N GLY A 232 -3.74 9.59 9.50
CA GLY A 232 -2.54 9.03 10.12
C GLY A 232 -1.95 9.93 11.21
N ILE A 233 -1.42 9.33 12.27
CA ILE A 233 -0.57 10.02 13.27
C ILE A 233 0.75 9.28 13.36
N LEU A 234 1.87 9.99 13.21
CA LEU A 234 3.20 9.37 13.33
C LEU A 234 3.46 8.94 14.78
N LYS A 235 4.06 7.76 14.94
CA LYS A 235 4.43 7.16 16.22
C LYS A 235 5.94 6.89 16.23
N PRO A 236 6.78 7.95 16.37
CA PRO A 236 8.21 7.76 16.52
C PRO A 236 8.52 7.00 17.82
N GLU A 237 9.43 6.03 17.76
CA GLU A 237 9.81 5.20 18.91
C GLU A 237 11.00 5.77 19.69
N ASP A 238 11.83 6.60 19.05
CA ASP A 238 13.01 7.19 19.67
C ASP A 238 13.33 8.60 19.16
N GLU A 239 14.27 9.28 19.82
CA GLU A 239 14.72 10.62 19.46
C GLU A 239 15.37 10.65 18.06
N THR A 240 15.98 9.56 17.61
CA THR A 240 16.58 9.48 16.27
C THR A 240 15.51 9.63 15.19
N GLN A 241 14.41 8.90 15.33
CA GLN A 241 13.25 8.98 14.44
C GLN A 241 12.60 10.37 14.48
N ILE A 242 12.53 11.02 15.65
CA ILE A 242 12.07 12.41 15.79
C ILE A 242 12.94 13.38 14.98
N GLN A 243 14.28 13.24 15.08
CA GLN A 243 15.19 14.10 14.32
C GLN A 243 15.13 13.82 12.81
N LEU A 244 14.91 12.56 12.40
CA LEU A 244 14.69 12.20 11.00
C LEU A 244 13.40 12.81 10.44
N ALA A 245 12.30 12.79 11.20
CA ALA A 245 11.05 13.47 10.81
C ALA A 245 11.26 14.97 10.62
N LYS A 246 11.95 15.63 11.56
CA LYS A 246 12.26 17.07 11.46
C LYS A 246 13.11 17.40 10.23
N LYS A 247 14.10 16.57 9.89
CA LYS A 247 14.90 16.72 8.66
C LYS A 247 14.08 16.61 7.38
N LYS A 248 12.95 15.89 7.44
CA LYS A 248 11.98 15.78 6.34
C LYS A 248 10.87 16.84 6.40
N GLY A 249 10.99 17.84 7.28
CA GLY A 249 10.03 18.93 7.40
C GLY A 249 8.82 18.63 8.29
N ILE A 250 8.83 17.51 9.00
CA ILE A 250 7.74 17.11 9.90
C ILE A 250 8.11 17.52 11.33
N PHE A 251 7.60 18.67 11.76
CA PHE A 251 7.90 19.25 13.07
C PHE A 251 6.89 18.89 14.16
N GLU A 252 5.64 18.64 13.78
CA GLU A 252 4.54 18.30 14.68
C GLU A 252 4.24 16.80 14.60
N LEU A 253 4.73 16.03 15.56
CA LEU A 253 4.64 14.56 15.54
C LEU A 253 3.26 14.04 15.91
N ASN A 254 2.52 14.79 16.74
CA ASN A 254 1.15 14.47 17.16
C ASN A 254 0.10 15.03 16.20
N LYS A 255 0.52 15.53 15.03
CA LYS A 255 -0.38 16.04 14.01
C LYS A 255 -1.18 14.89 13.41
N VAL A 256 -2.47 15.11 13.20
CA VAL A 256 -3.31 14.28 12.34
C VAL A 256 -3.01 14.68 10.89
N PHE A 257 -2.50 13.73 10.11
CA PHE A 257 -2.35 13.88 8.68
C PHE A 257 -3.60 13.35 7.98
N ASP A 258 -4.31 14.22 7.28
CA ASP A 258 -5.41 13.80 6.41
C ASP A 258 -4.87 13.19 5.10
N ILE A 259 -5.75 12.47 4.39
CA ILE A 259 -5.40 11.75 3.16
C ILE A 259 -4.76 12.66 2.09
N GLU A 260 -5.20 13.91 1.97
CA GLU A 260 -4.63 14.89 1.04
C GLU A 260 -3.25 15.40 1.46
N GLU A 261 -2.88 15.30 2.74
CA GLU A 261 -1.54 15.68 3.22
C GLU A 261 -0.55 14.53 3.07
N LEU A 262 -1.03 13.28 3.16
CA LEU A 262 -0.24 12.08 2.90
C LEU A 262 0.01 11.92 1.39
N ALA A 263 -1.00 12.18 0.56
CA ALA A 263 -0.91 12.11 -0.90
C ALA A 263 -1.77 13.21 -1.56
N SER A 264 -1.15 14.27 -2.07
CA SER A 264 -1.80 15.42 -2.70
C SER A 264 -1.73 15.37 -4.25
N GLY A 265 -2.22 16.39 -4.96
CA GLY A 265 -1.99 16.51 -6.41
C GLY A 265 -2.66 15.46 -7.32
N ASP A 266 -2.08 15.15 -8.48
CA ASP A 266 -2.53 14.05 -9.36
C ASP A 266 -1.79 12.77 -8.97
N VAL A 267 -2.50 11.79 -8.42
CA VAL A 267 -1.92 10.54 -7.93
C VAL A 267 -2.40 9.38 -8.79
N MET A 268 -1.46 8.53 -9.17
CA MET A 268 -1.72 7.21 -9.72
C MET A 268 -1.29 6.15 -8.72
N PHE A 269 -2.02 5.04 -8.69
CA PHE A 269 -1.66 3.88 -7.89
C PHE A 269 -1.73 2.63 -8.76
N CYS A 270 -0.68 1.82 -8.70
CA CYS A 270 -0.57 0.54 -9.38
C CYS A 270 -0.36 -0.56 -8.34
N SER A 271 -0.99 -1.71 -8.55
CA SER A 271 -0.82 -2.87 -7.69
C SER A 271 -0.98 -4.16 -8.49
N THR A 272 -0.25 -5.20 -8.10
CA THR A 272 -0.38 -6.54 -8.65
C THR A 272 -0.37 -7.57 -7.53
N GLY A 273 -1.27 -8.56 -7.61
CA GLY A 273 -1.33 -9.66 -6.63
C GLY A 273 -0.14 -10.60 -6.76
N VAL A 274 0.60 -10.82 -5.66
CA VAL A 274 1.65 -11.84 -5.56
C VAL A 274 1.00 -13.16 -5.16
N THR A 275 0.34 -13.15 -4.00
CA THR A 275 -0.51 -14.26 -3.54
C THR A 275 -1.98 -13.89 -3.63
N GLY A 276 -2.86 -14.89 -3.69
CA GLY A 276 -4.30 -14.65 -3.80
C GLY A 276 -4.88 -14.00 -2.56
N GLY A 277 -5.79 -13.05 -2.75
CA GLY A 277 -6.33 -12.23 -1.68
C GLY A 277 -7.75 -11.71 -1.93
N SER A 278 -8.28 -10.94 -0.97
CA SER A 278 -9.56 -10.22 -1.08
C SER A 278 -9.51 -9.09 -2.09
N PHE A 279 -8.32 -8.55 -2.36
CA PHE A 279 -8.12 -7.42 -3.26
C PHE A 279 -7.75 -7.82 -4.69
N LEU A 280 -6.77 -8.71 -4.85
CA LEU A 280 -6.28 -9.18 -6.15
C LEU A 280 -6.01 -10.69 -6.13
N GLU A 281 -6.21 -11.34 -7.27
CA GLU A 281 -5.71 -12.70 -7.46
C GLU A 281 -4.18 -12.70 -7.57
N GLY A 282 -3.55 -13.72 -6.99
CA GLY A 282 -2.11 -13.92 -7.07
C GLY A 282 -1.64 -14.40 -8.44
N VAL A 283 -0.32 -14.41 -8.62
CA VAL A 283 0.32 -14.89 -9.85
C VAL A 283 0.04 -16.37 -10.06
N LYS A 284 -0.42 -16.73 -11.26
CA LYS A 284 -0.65 -18.13 -11.66
C LYS A 284 0.33 -18.53 -12.75
N PHE A 285 1.35 -19.32 -12.40
CA PHE A 285 2.27 -19.88 -13.38
C PHE A 285 1.60 -20.92 -14.28
N LYS A 286 2.01 -20.93 -15.55
CA LYS A 286 1.55 -21.80 -16.63
C LYS A 286 2.75 -22.37 -17.36
N SER A 287 2.57 -23.44 -18.13
CA SER A 287 3.65 -24.04 -18.93
C SER A 287 4.29 -23.05 -19.91
N TRP A 288 3.53 -22.06 -20.38
CA TRP A 288 3.99 -21.01 -21.29
C TRP A 288 4.39 -19.70 -20.60
N GLY A 289 4.17 -19.57 -19.28
CA GLY A 289 4.57 -18.38 -18.53
C GLY A 289 3.74 -18.10 -17.28
N ALA A 290 3.06 -16.95 -17.21
CA ALA A 290 2.28 -16.57 -16.02
C ALA A 290 1.06 -15.71 -16.35
N VAL A 291 0.07 -15.75 -15.46
CA VAL A 291 -1.07 -14.82 -15.44
C VAL A 291 -0.98 -13.96 -14.18
N THR A 292 -1.14 -12.65 -14.33
CA THR A 292 -1.21 -11.67 -13.23
C THR A 292 -2.58 -10.98 -13.23
N HIS A 293 -2.96 -10.49 -12.05
CA HIS A 293 -4.11 -9.60 -11.90
C HIS A 293 -3.65 -8.34 -11.17
N SER A 294 -3.96 -7.19 -11.78
CA SER A 294 -3.45 -5.90 -11.37
C SER A 294 -4.57 -4.87 -11.37
N LYS A 295 -4.41 -3.82 -10.56
CA LYS A 295 -5.27 -2.64 -10.57
C LYS A 295 -4.45 -1.40 -10.81
N VAL A 296 -4.96 -0.52 -11.67
CA VAL A 296 -4.41 0.82 -11.91
C VAL A 296 -5.48 1.86 -11.65
N MET A 297 -5.18 2.81 -10.79
CA MET A 297 -6.13 3.80 -10.31
C MET A 297 -5.54 5.20 -10.45
N ARG A 298 -6.41 6.21 -10.66
CA ARG A 298 -5.97 7.60 -10.80
C ARG A 298 -6.94 8.58 -10.17
N SER A 299 -6.47 9.35 -9.20
CA SER A 299 -7.27 10.29 -8.40
C SER A 299 -7.95 11.37 -9.25
N GLN A 300 -7.24 11.99 -10.20
CA GLN A 300 -7.81 13.06 -11.01
C GLN A 300 -8.99 12.60 -11.89
N SER A 301 -8.98 11.35 -12.38
CA SER A 301 -10.04 10.84 -13.27
C SER A 301 -11.05 9.94 -12.58
N GLY A 302 -10.81 9.54 -11.32
CA GLY A 302 -11.62 8.53 -10.61
C GLY A 302 -11.67 7.17 -11.32
N THR A 303 -10.78 6.93 -12.29
CA THR A 303 -10.80 5.70 -13.10
C THR A 303 -10.03 4.61 -12.40
N VAL A 304 -10.69 3.47 -12.19
CA VAL A 304 -10.09 2.21 -11.76
C VAL A 304 -10.06 1.26 -12.95
N ARG A 305 -8.93 0.60 -13.19
CA ARG A 305 -8.76 -0.41 -14.23
C ARG A 305 -8.35 -1.72 -13.61
N ASP A 306 -9.14 -2.74 -13.89
CA ASP A 306 -8.78 -4.13 -13.65
C ASP A 306 -8.05 -4.67 -14.87
N ILE A 307 -6.85 -5.19 -14.65
CA ILE A 307 -5.97 -5.69 -15.70
C ILE A 307 -5.63 -7.13 -15.40
N LYS A 308 -5.97 -8.01 -16.34
CA LYS A 308 -5.51 -9.39 -16.36
C LYS A 308 -4.52 -9.53 -17.52
N ALA A 309 -3.29 -9.88 -17.21
CA ALA A 309 -2.25 -10.04 -18.23
C ALA A 309 -1.79 -11.50 -18.33
N GLU A 310 -1.59 -11.95 -19.58
CA GLU A 310 -0.93 -13.21 -19.89
C GLU A 310 0.49 -12.92 -20.36
N HIS A 311 1.47 -13.42 -19.61
CA HIS A 311 2.89 -13.25 -19.89
C HIS A 311 3.46 -14.52 -20.52
N HIS A 312 3.69 -14.47 -21.83
CA HIS A 312 4.32 -15.54 -22.59
C HIS A 312 5.85 -15.44 -22.53
N PHE A 313 6.49 -16.26 -21.70
CA PHE A 313 7.93 -16.16 -21.42
C PHE A 313 8.83 -16.60 -22.60
N ASP A 314 8.27 -17.30 -23.58
CA ASP A 314 8.93 -17.67 -24.84
C ASP A 314 9.06 -16.52 -25.82
N ARG A 315 8.24 -15.46 -25.67
CA ARG A 315 8.19 -14.31 -26.58
C ARG A 315 8.56 -12.99 -25.93
N LYS A 316 8.41 -12.89 -24.60
CA LYS A 316 8.68 -11.65 -23.87
C LYS A 316 10.20 -11.44 -23.75
N PRO A 317 10.71 -10.23 -24.04
CA PRO A 317 12.09 -9.89 -23.71
C PRO A 317 12.33 -10.11 -22.22
N ARG A 318 13.48 -10.68 -21.86
CA ARG A 318 13.95 -10.64 -20.48
C ARG A 318 14.56 -9.26 -20.28
N TYR A 319 13.93 -8.46 -19.43
CA TYR A 319 14.47 -7.20 -18.96
C TYR A 319 15.30 -7.51 -17.72
#